data_AF-A0A842KWJ8-F1
#
_entry.id   AF-A0A842KWJ8-F1
#
_cell.length_a   1.000
_cell.length_b   1.000
_cell.length_c   1.000
_cell.angle_alpha   90.00
_cell.angle_beta   90.00
_cell.angle_gamma   90.00
#
_symmetry.space_group_name_H-M   'P 1'
#
loop_
_entity.id
_entity.type
_entity.pdbx_description
1 polymer ?
#
loop_
_entity_poly.entity_id
_entity_poly.type
_entity_poly.pdbx_seq_one_letter_code
_entity_poly.pdbx_strand_id
1 'polypeptide(L)'
;MVEIDMGIPLEKVNEFSLKELLGMAIKAEIGAREFYKSMASNVDIETLRNKLEFLAGEEEKHEEFLRNFYAQSFPGEEIVFPKEHVGPELKPVAEKIKNVQDILELVRWAMEAERIAKQFYSKLEEMTDDNAKKGLLRYLASMENTHYFILKTEYELLLDWEMYSQMMHVGP
;
A
#
# COMPACT_ATOMS: atom_id res chain seq x y z
N MET A 1 -4.41 -12.45 15.16
CA MET A 1 -4.38 -12.38 13.69
C MET A 1 -5.23 -11.20 13.31
N VAL A 2 -4.62 -10.21 12.66
CA VAL A 2 -5.37 -9.08 12.11
C VAL A 2 -6.19 -9.63 10.94
N GLU A 3 -7.52 -9.62 11.05
CA GLU A 3 -8.37 -9.91 9.89
C GLU A 3 -8.24 -8.74 8.92
N ILE A 4 -7.50 -8.95 7.83
CA ILE A 4 -7.44 -7.98 6.73
C ILE A 4 -8.53 -8.33 5.73
N ASP A 5 -9.37 -7.35 5.46
CA ASP A 5 -10.35 -7.43 4.38
C ASP A 5 -9.60 -7.40 3.04
N MET A 6 -9.71 -8.47 2.27
CA MET A 6 -9.03 -8.64 0.97
C MET A 6 -9.81 -8.06 -0.21
N GLY A 7 -11.02 -7.55 0.06
CA GLY A 7 -11.83 -6.88 -0.96
C GLY A 7 -12.18 -7.76 -2.14
N ILE A 8 -12.33 -7.13 -3.30
CA ILE A 8 -12.52 -7.84 -4.57
C ILE A 8 -11.18 -8.29 -5.15
N PRO A 9 -11.12 -9.46 -5.80
CA PRO A 9 -9.91 -9.93 -6.47
C PRO A 9 -9.62 -9.09 -7.72
N LEU A 10 -8.33 -8.97 -8.06
CA LEU A 10 -7.84 -8.13 -9.15
C LEU A 10 -8.46 -8.50 -10.51
N GLU A 11 -8.88 -9.74 -10.70
CA GLU A 11 -9.54 -10.23 -11.93
C GLU A 11 -10.88 -9.53 -12.19
N LYS A 12 -11.54 -9.03 -11.14
CA LYS A 12 -12.83 -8.35 -11.22
C LYS A 12 -12.76 -6.85 -11.48
N VAL A 13 -11.56 -6.28 -11.60
CA VAL A 13 -11.37 -4.84 -11.89
C VAL A 13 -12.14 -4.40 -13.15
N ASN A 14 -12.25 -5.28 -14.16
CA ASN A 14 -12.98 -4.99 -15.40
C ASN A 14 -14.51 -4.90 -15.21
N GLU A 15 -15.05 -5.27 -14.05
CA GLU A 15 -16.47 -5.13 -13.72
C GLU A 15 -16.84 -3.69 -13.29
N PHE A 16 -15.83 -2.84 -13.05
CA PHE A 16 -15.99 -1.47 -12.57
C PHE A 16 -15.58 -0.45 -13.63
N SER A 17 -16.20 0.74 -13.58
CA SER A 17 -15.83 1.85 -14.43
C SER A 17 -14.49 2.47 -14.02
N LEU A 18 -13.76 3.09 -14.96
CA LEU A 18 -12.54 3.84 -14.65
C LEU A 18 -12.75 4.87 -13.52
N LYS A 19 -13.94 5.47 -13.46
CA LYS A 19 -14.33 6.42 -12.41
C LYS A 19 -14.31 5.77 -11.03
N GLU A 20 -14.98 4.63 -10.88
CA GLU A 20 -15.01 3.87 -9.63
C GLU A 20 -13.62 3.36 -9.26
N LEU A 21 -12.85 2.87 -10.23
CA LEU A 21 -11.51 2.35 -10.01
C LEU A 21 -10.54 3.43 -9.53
N LEU A 22 -10.61 4.66 -10.06
CA LEU A 22 -9.82 5.78 -9.54
C LEU A 22 -10.26 6.16 -8.12
N GLY A 23 -11.56 6.07 -7.81
CA GLY A 23 -12.05 6.24 -6.46
C GLY A 23 -11.49 5.21 -5.48
N MET A 24 -11.44 3.94 -5.89
CA MET A 24 -10.80 2.86 -5.13
C MET A 24 -9.30 3.11 -4.95
N ALA A 25 -8.60 3.54 -6.00
CA ALA A 25 -7.18 3.88 -5.95
C ALA A 25 -6.90 4.96 -4.90
N ILE A 26 -7.63 6.08 -4.97
CA ILE A 26 -7.48 7.20 -4.02
C ILE A 26 -7.75 6.73 -2.59
N LYS A 27 -8.78 5.89 -2.38
CA LYS A 27 -9.07 5.33 -1.06
C LYS A 27 -7.93 4.44 -0.55
N ALA A 28 -7.34 3.62 -1.42
CA ALA A 28 -6.20 2.76 -1.09
C ALA A 28 -4.97 3.59 -0.69
N GLU A 29 -4.64 4.64 -1.45
CA GLU A 29 -3.52 5.54 -1.13
C GLU A 29 -3.69 6.25 0.23
N ILE A 30 -4.91 6.71 0.52
CA ILE A 30 -5.24 7.30 1.83
C ILE A 30 -5.01 6.27 2.95
N GLY A 31 -5.53 5.05 2.77
CA GLY A 31 -5.39 3.96 3.74
C GLY A 31 -3.93 3.57 3.97
N ALA A 32 -3.14 3.43 2.90
CA ALA A 32 -1.73 3.12 2.95
C ALA A 32 -0.93 4.22 3.68
N ARG A 33 -1.17 5.49 3.34
CA ARG A 33 -0.57 6.64 4.03
C ARG A 33 -0.85 6.60 5.53
N GLU A 34 -2.11 6.42 5.92
CA GLU A 34 -2.50 6.41 7.33
C GLU A 34 -1.94 5.18 8.06
N PHE A 35 -1.92 4.01 7.40
CA PHE A 35 -1.27 2.81 7.88
C PHE A 35 0.22 3.07 8.17
N TYR A 36 0.98 3.57 7.20
CA TYR A 36 2.40 3.84 7.38
C TYR A 36 2.69 4.88 8.46
N LYS A 37 1.92 5.99 8.50
CA LYS A 37 2.03 7.00 9.58
C LYS A 37 1.78 6.38 10.96
N SER A 38 0.73 5.56 11.08
CA SER A 38 0.41 4.91 12.35
C SER A 38 1.46 3.86 12.76
N MET A 39 1.99 3.09 11.81
CA MET A 39 3.04 2.11 12.09
C MET A 39 4.34 2.81 12.51
N ALA A 40 4.75 3.88 11.83
CA ALA A 40 5.92 4.68 12.18
C ALA A 40 5.86 5.20 13.62
N SER A 41 4.67 5.62 14.06
CA SER A 41 4.46 6.11 15.44
C SER A 41 4.53 5.02 16.52
N ASN A 42 4.42 3.75 16.15
CA ASN A 42 4.37 2.61 17.06
C ASN A 42 5.63 1.73 17.04
N VAL A 43 6.59 1.99 16.15
CA VAL A 43 7.87 1.25 16.10
C VAL A 43 8.99 2.02 16.80
N ASP A 44 9.82 1.32 17.56
CA ASP A 44 10.97 1.90 18.25
C ASP A 44 12.23 1.98 17.37
N ILE A 45 12.30 1.15 16.32
CA ILE A 45 13.44 1.03 15.41
C ILE A 45 13.49 2.26 14.49
N GLU A 46 14.47 3.16 14.73
CA GLU A 46 14.59 4.44 14.01
C GLU A 46 14.71 4.28 12.49
N THR A 47 15.52 3.32 12.03
CA THR A 47 15.71 3.08 10.59
C THR A 47 14.42 2.62 9.90
N LEU A 48 13.61 1.79 10.57
CA LEU A 48 12.31 1.36 10.08
C LEU A 48 11.31 2.52 10.10
N ARG A 49 11.30 3.32 11.19
CA ARG A 49 10.45 4.52 11.30
C ARG A 49 10.67 5.47 10.12
N ASN A 50 11.92 5.81 9.82
CA ASN A 50 12.25 6.72 8.73
C ASN A 50 11.79 6.19 7.36
N LYS A 51 11.85 4.87 7.13
CA LYS A 51 11.35 4.25 5.90
C LYS A 51 9.83 4.30 5.81
N LEU A 52 9.12 4.05 6.92
CA LEU A 52 7.67 4.14 6.98
C LEU A 52 7.18 5.58 6.77
N GLU A 53 7.87 6.58 7.34
CA GLU A 53 7.59 8.00 7.10
C GLU A 53 7.83 8.39 5.63
N PHE A 54 8.89 7.86 5.01
CA PHE A 54 9.14 8.03 3.59
C PHE A 54 8.01 7.46 2.74
N LEU A 55 7.61 6.19 2.98
CA LEU A 55 6.51 5.54 2.27
C LEU A 55 5.21 6.34 2.40
N ALA A 56 4.86 6.75 3.63
CA ALA A 56 3.69 7.60 3.86
C ALA A 56 3.71 8.91 3.05
N GLY A 57 4.89 9.51 2.85
CA GLY A 57 5.05 10.71 2.05
C GLY A 57 4.92 10.46 0.54
N GLU A 58 5.28 9.28 0.05
CA GLU A 58 5.07 8.89 -1.35
C GLU A 58 3.58 8.63 -1.62
N GLU A 59 2.87 7.90 -0.75
CA GLU A 59 1.43 7.64 -0.92
C GLU A 59 0.59 8.92 -0.89
N GLU A 60 1.03 9.94 -0.14
CA GLU A 60 0.41 11.27 -0.16
C GLU A 60 0.51 11.93 -1.53
N LYS A 61 1.66 11.78 -2.22
CA LYS A 61 1.83 12.30 -3.59
C LYS A 61 1.03 11.49 -4.60
N HIS A 62 0.95 10.17 -4.42
CA HIS A 62 0.12 9.29 -5.26
C HIS A 62 -1.36 9.70 -5.18
N GLU A 63 -1.87 9.95 -3.97
CA GLU A 63 -3.22 10.48 -3.75
C GLU A 63 -3.45 11.77 -4.57
N GLU A 64 -2.52 12.73 -4.49
CA GLU A 64 -2.59 13.99 -5.24
C GLU A 64 -2.61 13.77 -6.76
N PHE A 65 -1.75 12.89 -7.27
CA PHE A 65 -1.72 12.56 -8.70
C PHE A 65 -3.03 11.93 -9.18
N LEU A 66 -3.62 11.03 -8.39
CA LEU A 66 -4.88 10.38 -8.74
C LEU A 66 -6.07 11.33 -8.66
N ARG A 67 -6.11 12.23 -7.69
CA ARG A 67 -7.13 13.29 -7.62
C ARG A 67 -7.06 14.20 -8.84
N ASN A 68 -5.85 14.58 -9.26
CA ASN A 68 -5.64 15.35 -10.48
C ASN A 68 -6.04 14.57 -11.73
N PHE A 69 -5.70 13.28 -11.82
CA PHE A 69 -6.15 12.39 -12.89
C PHE A 69 -7.68 12.40 -12.97
N TYR A 70 -8.35 12.17 -11.84
CA TYR A 70 -9.81 12.11 -11.76
C TYR A 70 -10.44 13.40 -12.27
N ALA A 71 -10.00 14.55 -11.76
CA ALA A 71 -10.52 15.86 -12.15
C ALA A 71 -10.32 16.17 -13.65
N GLN A 72 -9.21 15.73 -14.25
CA GLN A 72 -8.96 15.88 -15.68
C GLN A 72 -9.79 14.92 -16.54
N SER A 73 -10.11 13.74 -16.01
CA SER A 73 -10.88 12.72 -16.73
C SER A 73 -12.39 12.91 -16.61
N PHE A 74 -12.85 13.49 -15.50
CA PHE A 74 -14.25 13.73 -15.19
C PHE A 74 -14.46 15.18 -14.70
N PRO A 75 -14.28 16.19 -15.58
CA PRO A 75 -14.33 17.59 -15.16
C PRO A 75 -15.68 17.99 -14.56
N GLY A 76 -15.65 18.57 -13.36
CA GLY A 76 -16.84 19.02 -12.64
C GLY A 76 -17.61 17.93 -11.90
N GLU A 77 -17.14 16.68 -11.95
CA GLU A 77 -17.73 15.57 -11.20
C GLU A 77 -17.00 15.35 -9.87
N GLU A 78 -17.75 15.05 -8.80
CA GLU A 78 -17.17 14.66 -7.52
C GLU A 78 -16.58 13.24 -7.58
N ILE A 79 -15.60 12.98 -6.71
CA ILE A 79 -15.00 11.65 -6.58
C ILE A 79 -16.01 10.70 -5.96
N VAL A 80 -16.32 9.63 -6.68
CA VAL A 80 -17.12 8.52 -6.14
C VAL A 80 -16.18 7.56 -5.44
N PHE A 81 -16.48 7.24 -4.17
CA PHE A 81 -15.77 6.21 -3.41
C PHE A 81 -16.66 4.97 -3.28
N PRO A 82 -16.40 3.91 -4.08
CA PRO A 82 -17.11 2.64 -3.94
C PRO A 82 -16.94 2.03 -2.56
N LYS A 83 -17.87 1.15 -2.17
CA LYS A 83 -17.72 0.38 -0.92
C LYS A 83 -16.65 -0.69 -1.08
N GLU A 84 -16.58 -1.27 -2.27
CA GLU A 84 -15.61 -2.24 -2.71
C GLU A 84 -14.22 -1.61 -2.79
N HIS A 85 -13.20 -2.43 -2.58
CA HIS A 85 -11.79 -2.07 -2.73
C HIS A 85 -11.04 -3.28 -3.29
N VAL A 86 -9.88 -3.05 -3.90
CA VAL A 86 -9.09 -4.11 -4.55
C VAL A 86 -7.92 -4.49 -3.64
N GLY A 87 -7.86 -5.75 -3.25
CA GLY A 87 -6.77 -6.25 -2.40
C GLY A 87 -6.94 -5.91 -0.92
N PRO A 88 -5.88 -6.05 -0.11
CA PRO A 88 -5.93 -5.81 1.32
C PRO A 88 -6.21 -4.33 1.63
N GLU A 89 -7.28 -4.05 2.38
CA GLU A 89 -7.54 -2.71 2.91
C GLU A 89 -6.64 -2.47 4.13
N LEU A 90 -5.55 -1.72 3.93
CA LEU A 90 -4.69 -1.28 5.01
C LEU A 90 -5.42 -0.23 5.87
N LYS A 91 -5.41 -0.48 7.19
CA LYS A 91 -6.04 0.38 8.19
C LYS A 91 -5.01 0.86 9.21
N PRO A 92 -5.19 2.03 9.82
CA PRO A 92 -4.34 2.49 10.89
C PRO A 92 -4.14 1.40 11.96
N VAL A 93 -2.89 1.21 12.38
CA VAL A 93 -2.51 0.27 13.43
C VAL A 93 -3.06 0.77 14.76
N ALA A 94 -4.22 0.25 15.15
CA ALA A 94 -4.94 0.67 16.37
C ALA A 94 -4.39 0.00 17.63
N GLU A 95 -3.82 -1.20 17.51
CA GLU A 95 -3.24 -1.94 18.61
C GLU A 95 -1.75 -1.61 18.78
N LYS A 96 -1.29 -1.58 20.02
CA LYS A 96 0.13 -1.38 20.31
C LYS A 96 0.95 -2.57 19.80
N ILE A 97 1.97 -2.30 19.01
CA ILE A 97 2.98 -3.27 18.58
C ILE A 97 3.74 -3.76 19.83
N LYS A 98 3.70 -5.07 20.11
CA LYS A 98 4.27 -5.65 21.34
C LYS A 98 5.61 -6.31 21.13
N ASN A 99 5.84 -6.86 19.93
CA ASN A 99 7.03 -7.62 19.60
C ASN A 99 7.34 -7.53 18.09
N VAL A 100 8.48 -8.10 17.69
CA VAL A 100 8.92 -8.13 16.29
C VAL A 100 7.98 -8.95 15.40
N GLN A 101 7.31 -9.98 15.94
CA GLN A 101 6.37 -10.80 15.20
C GLN A 101 5.14 -9.99 14.70
N ASP A 102 4.66 -9.04 15.51
CA ASP A 102 3.60 -8.11 15.12
C ASP A 102 4.07 -7.23 13.95
N ILE A 103 5.32 -6.73 14.01
CA ILE A 103 5.93 -5.94 12.93
C ILE A 103 6.03 -6.77 11.65
N LEU A 104 6.51 -8.00 11.74
CA LEU A 104 6.62 -8.92 10.59
C LEU A 104 5.26 -9.17 9.93
N GLU A 105 4.19 -9.37 10.72
CA GLU A 105 2.84 -9.53 10.19
C GLU A 105 2.37 -8.27 9.45
N LEU A 106 2.56 -7.09 10.04
CA LEU A 106 2.20 -5.80 9.42
C LEU A 106 2.97 -5.53 8.13
N VAL A 107 4.30 -5.74 8.13
CA VAL A 107 5.14 -5.56 6.93
C VAL A 107 4.73 -6.55 5.83
N ARG A 108 4.42 -7.81 6.17
CA ARG A 108 3.95 -8.80 5.19
C ARG A 108 2.66 -8.34 4.50
N TRP A 109 1.73 -7.77 5.25
CA TRP A 109 0.48 -7.25 4.70
C TRP A 109 0.69 -6.00 3.85
N ALA A 110 1.58 -5.09 4.28
CA ALA A 110 1.99 -3.95 3.48
C ALA A 110 2.59 -4.39 2.14
N MET A 111 3.50 -5.37 2.14
CA MET A 111 4.06 -5.94 0.91
C MET A 111 2.98 -6.47 -0.04
N GLU A 112 1.98 -7.18 0.49
CA GLU A 112 0.90 -7.71 -0.34
C GLU A 112 0.03 -6.59 -0.92
N ALA A 113 -0.21 -5.52 -0.15
CA ALA A 113 -0.89 -4.32 -0.64
C ALA A 113 -0.12 -3.67 -1.78
N GLU A 114 1.19 -3.41 -1.61
CA GLU A 114 2.05 -2.84 -2.65
C GLU A 114 2.07 -3.69 -3.93
N ARG A 115 2.16 -5.01 -3.76
CA ARG A 115 2.16 -5.96 -4.88
C ARG A 115 0.85 -5.87 -5.67
N ILE A 116 -0.28 -5.77 -4.98
CA ILE A 116 -1.61 -5.65 -5.62
C ILE A 116 -1.78 -4.27 -6.24
N ALA A 117 -1.40 -3.19 -5.56
CA ALA A 117 -1.45 -1.82 -6.06
C ALA A 117 -0.64 -1.68 -7.37
N LYS A 118 0.57 -2.24 -7.41
CA LYS A 118 1.38 -2.33 -8.64
C LYS A 118 0.62 -2.97 -9.81
N GLN A 119 -0.03 -4.10 -9.55
CA GLN A 119 -0.80 -4.81 -10.59
C GLN A 119 -2.07 -4.05 -10.96
N PHE A 120 -2.69 -3.39 -10.00
CA PHE A 120 -3.88 -2.57 -10.19
C PHE A 120 -3.60 -1.38 -11.10
N TYR A 121 -2.53 -0.63 -10.86
CA TYR A 121 -2.12 0.47 -11.74
C TYR A 121 -1.72 0.00 -13.14
N SER A 122 -1.09 -1.17 -13.25
CA SER A 122 -0.80 -1.78 -14.55
C SER A 122 -2.08 -2.08 -15.33
N LYS A 123 -3.15 -2.54 -14.67
CA LYS A 123 -4.46 -2.77 -15.31
C LYS A 123 -5.16 -1.47 -15.69
N LEU A 124 -5.16 -0.47 -14.81
CA LEU A 124 -5.69 0.86 -15.12
C LEU A 124 -5.01 1.46 -16.35
N GLU A 125 -3.70 1.25 -16.52
CA GLU A 125 -2.95 1.71 -17.69
C GLU A 125 -3.53 1.16 -19.01
N GLU A 126 -3.97 -0.09 -19.00
CA GLU A 126 -4.59 -0.76 -20.15
C GLU A 126 -6.00 -0.24 -20.46
N MET A 127 -6.67 0.42 -19.51
CA MET A 127 -8.05 0.90 -19.62
C MET A 127 -8.19 2.34 -20.15
N THR A 128 -7.08 3.04 -20.36
CA THR A 128 -7.05 4.39 -20.93
C THR A 128 -6.28 4.39 -22.24
N ASP A 129 -6.68 5.21 -23.22
CA ASP A 129 -5.92 5.40 -24.47
C ASP A 129 -5.05 6.67 -24.46
N ASP A 130 -5.21 7.51 -23.45
CA ASP A 130 -4.44 8.74 -23.28
C ASP A 130 -3.00 8.43 -22.83
N ASN A 131 -2.02 8.82 -23.66
CA ASN A 131 -0.60 8.55 -23.41
C ASN A 131 -0.06 9.22 -22.13
N ALA A 132 -0.53 10.42 -21.78
CA ALA A 132 -0.08 11.08 -20.56
C ALA A 132 -0.59 10.34 -19.33
N LYS A 133 -1.86 9.90 -19.36
CA LYS A 133 -2.47 9.08 -18.31
C LYS A 133 -1.80 7.71 -18.18
N LYS A 134 -1.47 7.07 -19.30
CA LYS A 134 -0.67 5.83 -19.30
C LYS A 134 0.69 6.04 -18.63
N GLY A 135 1.36 7.15 -18.96
CA GLY A 135 2.64 7.50 -18.36
C GLY A 135 2.56 7.63 -16.84
N LEU A 136 1.53 8.30 -16.33
CA LEU A 136 1.28 8.44 -14.89
C LEU A 136 1.00 7.08 -14.22
N LEU A 137 0.12 6.25 -14.78
CA LEU A 137 -0.22 4.94 -14.20
C LEU A 137 0.97 3.99 -14.19
N ARG A 138 1.80 4.01 -15.24
CA ARG A 138 3.04 3.25 -15.29
C ARG A 138 4.04 3.73 -14.24
N TYR A 139 4.11 5.03 -14.01
CA TYR A 139 4.94 5.61 -12.96
C TYR A 139 4.49 5.12 -11.58
N LEU A 140 3.19 5.21 -11.25
CA LEU A 140 2.63 4.69 -10.00
C LEU A 140 2.93 3.20 -9.83
N ALA A 141 2.67 2.37 -10.85
CA ALA A 141 3.00 0.94 -10.81
C ALA A 141 4.48 0.66 -10.54
N SER A 142 5.40 1.52 -11.02
CA SER A 142 6.84 1.40 -10.76
C SER A 142 7.21 1.83 -9.34
N MET A 143 6.51 2.81 -8.77
CA MET A 143 6.70 3.25 -7.39
C MET A 143 6.24 2.17 -6.41
N GLU A 144 5.05 1.59 -6.59
CA GLU A 144 4.58 0.51 -5.71
C GLU A 144 5.49 -0.73 -5.77
N ASN A 145 6.06 -1.02 -6.94
CA ASN A 145 7.07 -2.07 -7.05
C ASN A 145 8.32 -1.75 -6.21
N THR A 146 8.74 -0.49 -6.17
CA THR A 146 9.87 -0.03 -5.35
C THR A 146 9.54 -0.12 -3.87
N HIS A 147 8.33 0.30 -3.46
CA HIS A 147 7.82 0.18 -2.10
C HIS A 147 7.81 -1.27 -1.62
N TYR A 148 7.31 -2.19 -2.45
CA TYR A 148 7.36 -3.63 -2.20
C TYR A 148 8.78 -4.12 -1.88
N PHE A 149 9.79 -3.71 -2.65
CA PHE A 149 11.17 -4.14 -2.41
C PHE A 149 11.82 -3.49 -1.19
N ILE A 150 11.46 -2.25 -0.85
CA ILE A 150 11.84 -1.61 0.42
C ILE A 150 11.31 -2.46 1.58
N LEU A 151 10.00 -2.75 1.58
CA LEU A 151 9.35 -3.53 2.63
C LEU A 151 9.88 -4.96 2.71
N LYS A 152 10.11 -5.62 1.56
CA LYS A 152 10.70 -6.96 1.50
C LYS A 152 12.08 -7.00 2.16
N THR A 153 12.91 -5.98 1.90
CA THR A 153 14.23 -5.88 2.52
C THR A 153 14.11 -5.74 4.04
N GLU A 154 13.19 -4.90 4.53
CA GLU A 154 12.95 -4.78 5.97
C GLU A 154 12.43 -6.07 6.59
N TYR A 155 11.51 -6.75 5.90
CA TYR A 155 10.96 -8.02 6.35
C TYR A 155 12.05 -9.08 6.53
N GLU A 156 12.95 -9.21 5.55
CA GLU A 156 14.06 -10.17 5.59
C GLU A 156 15.02 -9.85 6.74
N LEU A 157 15.38 -8.58 6.93
CA LEU A 157 16.25 -8.14 8.04
C LEU A 157 15.63 -8.41 9.41
N LEU A 158 14.33 -8.13 9.58
CA LEU A 158 13.60 -8.39 10.83
C LEU A 158 13.48 -9.89 11.12
N LEU A 159 13.25 -10.70 10.08
CA LEU A 159 13.14 -12.15 10.22
C LEU A 159 14.47 -12.78 10.65
N ASP A 160 15.58 -12.37 10.02
CA ASP A 160 16.92 -12.83 10.39
C ASP A 160 17.27 -12.44 11.83
N TRP A 161 16.93 -11.22 12.24
CA TRP A 161 17.14 -10.76 13.62
C TRP A 161 16.34 -11.57 14.65
N GLU A 162 15.06 -11.83 14.37
CA GLU A 162 14.19 -12.62 15.24
C GLU A 162 14.72 -14.06 15.39
N MET A 163 15.11 -14.69 14.27
CA MET A 163 15.71 -16.03 14.28
C MET A 163 17.01 -16.07 15.10
N TYR A 164 17.88 -15.08 14.94
CA TYR A 164 19.12 -14.97 15.71
C TYR A 164 18.84 -14.81 17.22
N SER A 165 17.91 -13.92 17.58
CA SER A 165 17.52 -13.71 18.98
C SER A 165 16.99 -14.99 19.62
N GLN A 166 16.12 -15.73 18.93
CA GLN A 166 15.60 -17.02 19.41
C GLN A 166 16.71 -18.04 19.62
N MET A 167 17.67 -18.16 18.70
CA MET A 167 18.81 -19.09 18.87
C MET A 167 19.68 -18.74 20.08
N MET A 168 19.89 -17.44 20.36
CA MET A 168 20.69 -16.98 21.50
C MET A 168 19.98 -17.14 22.85
N HIS A 169 18.64 -17.10 22.86
CA HIS A 169 17.83 -17.35 24.06
C HIS A 169 17.58 -18.84 24.34
N VAL A 170 17.95 -19.73 23.43
CA VAL A 170 17.87 -21.20 23.56
C VAL A 170 19.27 -21.82 23.82
N GLY A 171 20.20 -21.03 24.39
CA GLY A 171 21.48 -21.54 24.90
C GLY A 171 21.30 -22.49 26.11
N PRO A 172 22.24 -23.44 26.33
CA PRO A 172 22.03 -24.70 27.06
C PRO A 172 21.62 -24.56 28.53
#